data_AF-A0A2V8FTB0-F1
#
_entry.id   AF-A0A2V8FTB0-F1
#
_cell.length_a   1.000
_cell.length_b   1.000
_cell.length_c   1.000
_cell.angle_alpha   90.00
_cell.angle_beta   90.00
_cell.angle_gamma   90.00
#
_symmetry.space_group_name_H-M   'P 1'
#
loop_
_entity.id
_entity.type
_entity.pdbx_description
1 polymer ?
#
loop_
_entity_poly.entity_id
_entity_poly.type
_entity_poly.pdbx_seq_one_letter_code
_entity_poly.pdbx_strand_id
1 'polypeptide(L)' 'MKHTEFTARIGIVAEESDESLGWLEFIVAASLIASAELDRLLQEAAELLAIMSAWVGTARYKERNPVVNTKSRG' A
#
# COMPACT_ATOMS: atom_id res chain seq x y z
N MET A 1 -1.54 -19.14 4.91
CA MET A 1 -1.67 -17.77 5.46
C MET A 1 -3.15 -17.47 5.65
N LYS A 2 -3.55 -16.94 6.82
CA LYS A 2 -4.95 -16.51 7.04
C LYS A 2 -5.20 -15.18 6.31
N HIS A 3 -6.43 -14.91 5.88
CA HIS A 3 -6.75 -13.64 5.21
C HIS A 3 -6.43 -12.42 6.10
N THR A 4 -6.68 -12.53 7.41
CA THR A 4 -6.35 -11.49 8.39
C THR A 4 -4.85 -11.22 8.50
N GLU A 5 -4.03 -12.26 8.39
CA GLU A 5 -2.57 -12.14 8.36
C GLU A 5 -2.10 -11.45 7.08
N PHE A 6 -2.73 -11.75 5.94
CA PHE A 6 -2.48 -11.06 4.67
C PHE A 6 -2.79 -9.56 4.80
N THR A 7 -3.97 -9.21 5.32
CA THR A 7 -4.41 -7.81 5.49
C THR A 7 -3.48 -7.05 6.43
N ALA A 8 -3.01 -7.67 7.51
CA ALA A 8 -2.03 -7.04 8.41
C ALA A 8 -0.70 -6.77 7.71
N ARG A 9 -0.15 -7.75 6.99
CA ARG A 9 1.12 -7.60 6.27
C ARG A 9 1.04 -6.54 5.18
N ILE A 10 -0.03 -6.52 4.39
CA ILE A 10 -0.17 -5.52 3.33
C ILE A 10 -0.45 -4.11 3.88
N GLY A 11 -1.03 -4.02 5.08
CA GLY A 11 -1.12 -2.76 5.83
C GLY A 11 0.26 -2.20 6.15
N ILE A 12 1.16 -3.03 6.69
CA ILE A 12 2.55 -2.63 6.97
C ILE A 12 3.25 -2.18 5.68
N VAL A 13 3.13 -2.93 4.59
CA VAL A 13 3.77 -2.54 3.31
C VAL A 13 3.26 -1.19 2.80
N ALA A 14 1.98 -0.86 3.01
CA ALA A 14 1.45 0.45 2.65
C ALA A 14 2.03 1.57 3.53
N GLU A 15 2.18 1.34 4.84
CA GLU A 15 2.81 2.28 5.78
C GLU A 15 4.28 2.55 5.40
N GLU A 16 5.06 1.50 5.15
CA GLU A 16 6.46 1.62 4.74
C GLU A 16 6.62 2.30 3.35
N SER A 17 5.63 2.15 2.46
CA SER A 17 5.62 2.84 1.16
C SER A 17 5.33 4.35 1.32
N ASP A 18 4.44 4.72 2.23
CA ASP A 18 4.13 6.11 2.57
C ASP A 18 5.33 6.80 3.21
N GLU A 19 5.98 6.13 4.17
CA GLU A 19 7.21 6.62 4.79
C GLU A 19 8.34 6.79 3.76
N SER A 20 8.52 5.83 2.85
CA SER A 20 9.52 5.92 1.78
C SER A 20 9.29 7.12 0.86
N LEU A 21 8.04 7.38 0.47
CA LEU A 21 7.68 8.57 -0.31
C LEU A 21 7.99 9.84 0.49
N GLY A 22 7.60 9.90 1.77
CA GLY A 22 7.89 11.03 2.66
C GLY A 22 9.38 11.33 2.81
N TRP A 23 10.24 10.31 2.82
CA TRP A 23 11.70 10.52 2.84
C TRP A 23 12.22 11.13 1.53
N LEU A 24 11.70 10.70 0.38
CA LEU A 24 12.08 11.28 -0.91
C LEU A 24 11.61 12.73 -1.03
N GLU A 25 10.40 13.04 -0.57
CA GLU A 25 9.86 14.40 -0.50
C GLU A 25 10.70 15.28 0.43
N PHE A 26 11.12 14.74 1.58
CA PHE A 26 12.02 15.44 2.51
C PHE A 26 13.37 15.76 1.86
N ILE A 27 13.97 14.80 1.12
CA ILE A 27 15.23 15.01 0.40
C ILE A 27 15.10 16.17 -0.61
N VAL A 28 13.98 16.23 -1.34
CA VAL A 28 13.69 17.36 -2.24
C VAL A 28 13.54 18.67 -1.47
N ALA A 29 12.72 18.68 -0.42
CA ALA A 29 12.44 19.88 0.36
C ALA A 29 13.70 20.46 1.03
N ALA A 30 14.59 19.59 1.50
CA ALA A 30 15.86 19.97 2.11
C ALA A 30 16.98 20.24 1.07
N SER A 31 16.69 20.11 -0.24
CA SER A 31 17.64 20.31 -1.34
C SER A 31 18.93 19.48 -1.17
N LEU A 32 18.82 18.27 -0.62
CA LEU A 32 19.98 17.41 -0.32
C LEU A 32 20.54 16.75 -1.58
N ILE A 33 19.67 16.45 -2.55
CA ILE A 33 20.00 15.81 -3.83
C ILE A 33 19.20 16.50 -4.94
N ALA A 34 19.84 16.79 -6.06
CA ALA A 34 19.18 17.21 -7.29
C ALA A 34 19.59 16.24 -8.42
N SER A 35 18.69 15.33 -8.79
CA SER A 35 18.92 14.36 -9.87
C SER A 35 17.61 13.97 -10.54
N ALA A 36 17.67 13.65 -11.84
CA ALA A 36 16.51 13.09 -12.56
C ALA A 36 16.08 11.72 -12.02
N GLU A 37 16.97 11.03 -11.31
CA GLU A 37 16.64 9.77 -10.63
C GLU A 37 15.71 10.02 -9.43
N LEU A 38 15.86 11.13 -8.71
CA LEU A 38 14.99 11.48 -7.58
C LEU A 38 13.55 11.70 -8.05
N ASP A 39 13.34 12.39 -9.17
CA ASP A 39 12.01 12.58 -9.75
C ASP A 39 11.37 11.25 -10.17
N ARG A 40 12.17 10.34 -10.75
CA ARG A 40 11.72 8.99 -11.10
C ARG A 40 11.33 8.18 -9.87
N LEU A 41 12.14 8.24 -8.81
CA LEU A 41 11.87 7.53 -7.55
C LEU A 41 10.64 8.07 -6.82
N LEU A 42 10.43 9.38 -6.83
CA LEU A 42 9.22 10.00 -6.27
C LEU A 42 7.96 9.49 -6.98
N GLN A 43 7.99 9.46 -8.30
CA GLN A 43 6.88 8.94 -9.10
C GLN A 43 6.62 7.45 -8.80
N GLU A 44 7.68 6.63 -8.79
CA GLU A 44 7.58 5.20 -8.49
C GLU A 44 7.05 4.95 -7.07
N ALA A 45 7.54 5.69 -6.06
CA ALA A 45 7.07 5.58 -4.69
C ALA A 45 5.59 5.94 -4.54
N ALA A 46 5.12 7.00 -5.22
CA ALA A 46 3.72 7.38 -5.23
C ALA A 46 2.82 6.32 -5.89
N GLU A 47 3.28 5.70 -6.98
CA GLU A 47 2.58 4.60 -7.65
C GLU A 47 2.49 3.36 -6.76
N LEU A 48 3.59 3.00 -6.09
CA LEU A 48 3.62 1.88 -5.13
C LEU A 48 2.67 2.13 -3.96
N LEU A 49 2.69 3.32 -3.35
CA LEU A 49 1.75 3.70 -2.29
C LEU A 49 0.30 3.57 -2.75
N ALA A 50 -0.03 4.02 -3.96
CA ALA A 50 -1.38 3.92 -4.51
C ALA A 50 -1.81 2.45 -4.68
N ILE A 51 -0.93 1.59 -5.20
CA ILE A 51 -1.20 0.15 -5.37
C ILE A 51 -1.42 -0.52 -4.00
N MET A 52 -0.52 -0.30 -3.04
CA MET A 52 -0.59 -0.93 -1.73
C MET A 52 -1.83 -0.47 -0.95
N SER A 53 -2.16 0.83 -1.01
CA SER A 53 -3.39 1.38 -0.41
C SER A 53 -4.66 0.76 -1.01
N ALA A 54 -4.71 0.58 -2.33
CA ALA A 54 -5.84 -0.08 -2.99
C ALA A 54 -5.98 -1.55 -2.58
N TRP A 55 -4.86 -2.25 -2.40
CA TRP A 55 -4.86 -3.63 -1.91
C TRP A 55 -5.34 -3.74 -0.47
N VAL A 56 -4.89 -2.85 0.43
CA VAL A 56 -5.39 -2.75 1.81
C VAL A 56 -6.89 -2.54 1.81
N GLY A 57 -7.40 -1.61 0.99
CA GLY A 57 -8.83 -1.35 0.85
C GLY A 57 -9.61 -2.58 0.40
N THR A 58 -9.11 -3.28 -0.61
CA THR A 58 -9.71 -4.51 -1.13
C THR A 58 -9.71 -5.65 -0.11
N ALA A 59 -8.60 -5.83 0.61
CA ALA A 59 -8.48 -6.86 1.63
C ALA A 59 -9.45 -6.60 2.79
N ARG A 60 -9.48 -5.37 3.32
CA ARG A 60 -10.42 -4.96 4.37
C ARG A 60 -11.88 -5.10 3.93
N TYR A 61 -12.19 -4.81 2.66
CA TYR A 61 -13.54 -5.01 2.12
C TYR A 61 -13.98 -6.48 2.18
N LYS A 62 -13.11 -7.41 1.76
CA LYS A 62 -13.39 -8.86 1.79
C LYS A 62 -13.55 -9.40 3.21
N GLU A 63 -12.82 -8.85 4.19
CA GLU A 63 -12.98 -9.23 5.60
C GLU A 63 -14.31 -8.79 6.18
N ARG A 64 -14.78 -7.60 5.80
CA ARG A 64 -16.07 -7.05 6.24
C ARG A 64 -17.26 -7.69 5.51
N ASN A 65 -17.04 -8.19 4.30
CA ASN A 65 -18.05 -8.81 3.45
C ASN A 65 -17.66 -10.25 3.11
N PRO A 66 -17.66 -11.17 4.09
CA PRO A 66 -17.40 -12.57 3.81
C PRO A 66 -18.46 -13.09 2.84
N VAL A 67 -18.02 -13.74 1.77
CA VAL A 67 -18.93 -14.39 0.82
C VAL A 67 -19.71 -15.47 1.57
N VAL A 68 -20.98 -15.21 1.87
CA VAL A 68 -21.88 -16.20 2.45
C VAL A 68 -22.17 -17.24 1.38
N ASN A 69 -21.63 -18.44 1.54
CA ASN A 69 -21.96 -19.55 0.65
C ASN A 69 -23.37 -20.06 0.97
N THR A 70 -24.35 -19.69 0.16
CA THR A 70 -25.77 -20.09 0.33
C THR A 70 -26.07 -21.52 -0.09
N LYS A 71 -25.06 -22.31 -0.51
CA LYS A 71 -25.25 -23.68 -0.98
C LYS A 71 -25.07 -24.71 0.14
N SER A 72 -26.00 -24.72 1.11
CA SER A 72 -26.17 -25.88 2.01
C SER A 72 -27.53 -25.85 2.71
N ARG A 73 -28.62 -25.92 1.94
CA ARG A 73 -29.94 -26.36 2.41
C ARG A 73 -30.63 -27.06 1.24
N GLY A 74 -30.42 -28.36 1.14
CA GLY A 74 -31.08 -29.30 0.24
C GLY A 74 -31.03 -30.66 0.88
#